data_AF-A0A133V911-F1
#
_entry.id   AF-A0A133V911-F1
#
_cell.length_a   1.000
_cell.length_b   1.000
_cell.length_c   1.000
_cell.angle_alpha   90.00
_cell.angle_beta   90.00
_cell.angle_gamma   90.00
#
_symmetry.space_group_name_H-M   'P 1'
#
loop_
_entity.id
_entity.type
_entity.pdbx_description
1 polymer ?
#
loop_
_entity_poly.entity_id
_entity_poly.type
_entity_poly.pdbx_seq_one_letter_code
_entity_poly.pdbx_strand_id
1 'polypeptide(L)'
;MSEKAEIEDTYAEAFKGIYCRVIVTAAYKETVKKTAEDATATPATVIGRTEAGIEKWLEKEETPDGRPGAILQFWGGIQKELRGAIEKFEKELSYRIRQDILVKPFTSVFDAHPAPKGSLDMMKGVGHCGDGYEWVEERFGRKMIVVPLMVPNFQIERRLGYATGVMGGNFWYLCKTKKAVMKAGKKALKAIEKVEGAVNTFDICSAGSKPDTNFPEIGPTTNHPYCPSLKKQLGSKSKVPAGVKYIPEIVLNAISVDAMKNAMKAGIQSARSVEGVVKISAGNYGGNLGKYKIHLNELF
;
A
#
# COMPACT_ATOMS: atom_id res chain seq x y z
N MET A 1 13.30 -10.03 31.46
CA MET A 1 12.51 -9.96 30.21
C MET A 1 12.03 -8.52 30.06
N SER A 2 12.32 -7.83 28.95
CA SER A 2 11.78 -6.47 28.76
C SER A 2 10.26 -6.55 28.66
N GLU A 3 9.55 -5.78 29.48
CA GLU A 3 8.10 -5.67 29.45
C GLU A 3 7.63 -5.30 28.03
N LYS A 4 6.65 -6.03 27.49
CA LYS A 4 6.12 -5.75 26.13
C LYS A 4 5.42 -4.41 26.14
N ALA A 5 5.60 -3.61 25.09
CA ALA A 5 4.93 -2.30 24.99
C ALA A 5 3.40 -2.45 25.17
N GLU A 6 2.80 -1.51 25.90
CA GLU A 6 1.36 -1.39 26.13
C GLU A 6 0.63 -1.18 24.80
N ILE A 7 -0.58 -1.71 24.66
CA ILE A 7 -1.47 -1.41 23.54
C ILE A 7 -2.53 -0.45 24.06
N GLU A 8 -2.62 0.73 23.46
CA GLU A 8 -3.64 1.71 23.80
C GLU A 8 -5.03 1.20 23.40
N ASP A 9 -6.03 1.44 24.26
CA ASP A 9 -7.43 1.16 23.95
C ASP A 9 -7.99 2.19 22.96
N THR A 10 -7.66 1.97 21.70
CA THR A 10 -8.03 2.81 20.57
C THR A 10 -8.27 1.95 19.33
N TYR A 11 -8.58 2.58 18.21
CA TYR A 11 -8.79 1.94 16.92
C TYR A 11 -8.11 2.70 15.79
N ALA A 12 -7.78 1.98 14.73
CA ALA A 12 -7.43 2.58 13.44
C ALA A 12 -8.71 2.83 12.64
N GLU A 13 -8.85 4.02 12.08
CA GLU A 13 -9.97 4.36 11.21
C GLU A 13 -9.55 4.21 9.75
N ALA A 14 -10.25 3.35 9.03
CA ALA A 14 -9.90 2.94 7.67
C ALA A 14 -11.07 3.13 6.69
N PHE A 15 -10.72 3.16 5.41
CA PHE A 15 -11.58 3.60 4.31
C PHE A 15 -11.89 2.47 3.35
N LYS A 16 -12.95 2.63 2.56
CA LYS A 16 -13.22 1.72 1.45
C LYS A 16 -12.40 2.17 0.24
N GLY A 17 -11.65 1.23 -0.34
CA GLY A 17 -10.82 1.44 -1.52
C GLY A 17 -11.24 0.63 -2.72
N ILE A 18 -10.79 1.03 -3.91
CA ILE A 18 -10.74 0.18 -5.11
C ILE A 18 -9.30 -0.34 -5.23
N TYR A 19 -9.12 -1.60 -5.63
CA TYR A 19 -7.81 -2.13 -5.94
C TYR A 19 -7.79 -3.04 -7.15
N CYS A 20 -6.63 -3.08 -7.82
CA CYS A 20 -6.22 -4.15 -8.73
C CYS A 20 -5.07 -4.93 -8.08
N ARG A 21 -5.08 -6.25 -8.25
CA ARG A 21 -4.00 -7.15 -7.83
C ARG A 21 -3.43 -7.79 -9.08
N VAL A 22 -2.14 -7.58 -9.33
CA VAL A 22 -1.47 -8.02 -10.56
C VAL A 22 -0.22 -8.80 -10.24
N ILE A 23 0.15 -9.73 -11.12
CA ILE A 23 1.48 -10.34 -11.13
C ILE A 23 2.32 -9.58 -12.15
N VAL A 24 3.48 -9.09 -11.73
CA VAL A 24 4.50 -8.55 -12.63
C VAL A 24 5.64 -9.55 -12.74
N THR A 25 5.99 -9.96 -13.95
CA THR A 25 7.13 -10.86 -14.22
C THR A 25 8.18 -10.16 -15.07
N ALA A 26 9.43 -10.64 -14.98
CA ALA A 26 10.50 -10.21 -15.86
C ALA A 26 11.49 -11.36 -16.10
N ALA A 27 12.40 -11.21 -17.08
CA ALA A 27 13.42 -12.23 -17.36
C ALA A 27 14.37 -12.46 -16.17
N TYR A 28 14.66 -11.42 -15.38
CA TYR A 28 15.63 -11.45 -14.29
C TYR A 28 15.03 -10.96 -12.96
N LYS A 29 15.40 -11.60 -11.84
CA LYS A 29 14.93 -11.23 -10.49
C LYS A 29 15.24 -9.77 -10.13
N GLU A 30 16.38 -9.25 -10.57
CA GLU A 30 16.75 -7.84 -10.35
C GLU A 30 15.79 -6.88 -11.04
N THR A 31 15.39 -7.19 -12.28
CA THR A 31 14.40 -6.41 -13.01
C THR A 31 13.03 -6.48 -12.32
N VAL A 32 12.59 -7.66 -11.87
CA VAL A 32 11.35 -7.80 -11.09
C VAL A 32 11.39 -6.91 -9.86
N LYS A 33 12.49 -6.99 -9.09
CA LYS A 33 12.67 -6.20 -7.87
C LYS A 33 12.59 -4.70 -8.14
N LYS A 34 13.37 -4.21 -9.12
CA LYS A 34 13.38 -2.78 -9.45
C LYS A 34 12.03 -2.30 -9.98
N THR A 35 11.36 -3.13 -10.78
CA THR A 35 10.02 -2.83 -11.31
C THR A 35 8.99 -2.73 -10.20
N ALA A 36 8.98 -3.70 -9.29
CA ALA A 36 8.08 -3.72 -8.15
C ALA A 36 8.31 -2.50 -7.24
N GLU A 37 9.56 -2.23 -6.86
CA GLU A 37 9.92 -1.08 -6.02
C GLU A 37 9.53 0.26 -6.66
N ASP A 38 9.84 0.48 -7.94
CA ASP A 38 9.50 1.74 -8.62
C ASP A 38 7.98 1.91 -8.78
N ALA A 39 7.26 0.86 -9.16
CA ALA A 39 5.80 0.91 -9.34
C ALA A 39 5.03 1.15 -8.03
N THR A 40 5.66 0.87 -6.88
CA THR A 40 5.03 1.01 -5.56
C THR A 40 5.62 2.14 -4.69
N ALA A 41 6.58 2.92 -5.18
CA ALA A 41 7.37 3.84 -4.35
C ALA A 41 6.58 5.01 -3.71
N THR A 42 5.60 5.57 -4.42
CA THR A 42 4.96 6.83 -4.00
C THR A 42 3.51 6.60 -3.54
N PRO A 43 3.22 6.68 -2.24
CA PRO A 43 1.84 6.74 -1.78
C PRO A 43 1.23 8.10 -2.10
N ALA A 44 0.06 8.10 -2.74
CA ALA A 44 -0.52 9.34 -3.25
C ALA A 44 -2.06 9.41 -3.18
N THR A 45 -2.72 8.47 -2.49
CA THR A 45 -4.19 8.46 -2.36
C THR A 45 -4.72 9.64 -1.55
N VAL A 46 -3.96 10.11 -0.56
CA VAL A 46 -4.28 11.30 0.25
C VAL A 46 -4.36 12.58 -0.57
N ILE A 47 -3.63 12.68 -1.69
CA ILE A 47 -3.71 13.77 -2.66
C ILE A 47 -4.56 13.39 -3.88
N GLY A 48 -5.39 12.36 -3.74
CA GLY A 48 -6.32 11.92 -4.76
C GLY A 48 -5.67 11.24 -5.95
N ARG A 49 -4.53 10.58 -5.83
CA ARG A 49 -3.94 9.73 -6.88
C ARG A 49 -4.00 8.25 -6.45
N THR A 50 -3.09 7.43 -6.97
CA THR A 50 -2.98 5.99 -6.66
C THR A 50 -1.76 5.72 -5.80
N GLU A 51 -1.92 4.85 -4.81
CA GLU A 51 -0.83 4.25 -4.04
C GLU A 51 -0.76 2.76 -4.33
N ALA A 52 0.36 2.12 -3.98
CA ALA A 52 0.55 0.71 -4.25
C ALA A 52 1.51 0.09 -3.24
N GLY A 53 1.60 -1.23 -3.24
CA GLY A 53 2.55 -1.96 -2.42
C GLY A 53 2.83 -3.36 -2.97
N ILE A 54 3.97 -3.89 -2.57
CA ILE A 54 4.41 -5.25 -2.91
C ILE A 54 3.76 -6.19 -1.90
N GLU A 55 2.96 -7.14 -2.39
CA GLU A 55 2.29 -8.13 -1.54
C GLU A 55 3.17 -9.36 -1.33
N LYS A 56 3.76 -9.90 -2.43
CA LYS A 56 4.50 -11.16 -2.38
C LYS A 56 5.51 -11.26 -3.53
N TRP A 57 6.70 -11.77 -3.25
CA TRP A 57 7.65 -12.21 -4.28
C TRP A 57 7.33 -13.63 -4.74
N LEU A 58 7.40 -13.89 -6.04
CA LEU A 58 7.04 -15.17 -6.66
C LEU A 58 8.24 -15.82 -7.35
N GLU A 59 8.37 -17.12 -7.16
CA GLU A 59 9.26 -17.97 -7.94
C GLU A 59 8.61 -18.35 -9.29
N LYS A 60 9.38 -18.96 -10.18
CA LYS A 60 8.99 -19.21 -11.58
C LYS A 60 7.76 -20.11 -11.69
N GLU A 61 7.61 -21.04 -10.76
CA GLU A 61 6.54 -22.04 -10.74
C GLU A 61 5.19 -21.46 -10.31
N GLU A 62 5.21 -20.25 -9.72
CA GLU A 62 4.02 -19.56 -9.25
C GLU A 62 3.46 -18.56 -10.28
N THR A 63 4.14 -18.35 -11.41
CA THR A 63 3.77 -17.34 -12.40
C THR A 63 3.23 -17.94 -13.71
N PRO A 64 2.32 -17.25 -14.43
CA PRO A 64 1.71 -17.79 -15.64
C PRO A 64 2.68 -18.09 -16.79
N ASP A 65 3.84 -17.43 -16.81
CA ASP A 65 4.83 -17.51 -17.89
C ASP A 65 6.13 -18.21 -17.50
N GLY A 66 6.21 -18.80 -16.30
CA GLY A 66 7.39 -19.55 -15.86
C GLY A 66 8.60 -18.66 -15.51
N ARG A 67 8.38 -17.38 -15.20
CA ARG A 67 9.44 -16.39 -14.91
C ARG A 67 9.35 -15.86 -13.48
N PRO A 68 10.44 -15.36 -12.89
CA PRO A 68 10.35 -14.73 -11.57
C PRO A 68 9.35 -13.56 -11.62
N GLY A 69 8.65 -13.33 -10.51
CA GLY A 69 7.65 -12.27 -10.45
C GLY A 69 7.38 -11.72 -9.06
N ALA A 70 6.42 -10.81 -8.99
CA ALA A 70 5.88 -10.27 -7.75
C ALA A 70 4.39 -9.97 -7.90
N ILE A 71 3.62 -10.19 -6.84
CA ILE A 71 2.26 -9.69 -6.71
C ILE A 71 2.31 -8.26 -6.21
N LEU A 72 1.73 -7.35 -6.98
CA LEU A 72 1.57 -5.95 -6.63
C LEU A 72 0.09 -5.64 -6.46
N GLN A 73 -0.22 -4.77 -5.49
CA GLN A 73 -1.56 -4.19 -5.36
C GLN A 73 -1.50 -2.69 -5.64
N PHE A 74 -2.40 -2.21 -6.49
CA PHE A 74 -2.60 -0.78 -6.76
C PHE A 74 -3.95 -0.36 -6.19
N TRP A 75 -4.00 0.81 -5.55
CA TRP A 75 -5.13 1.26 -4.74
C TRP A 75 -5.57 2.69 -5.09
N GLY A 76 -6.88 2.87 -5.22
CA GLY A 76 -7.52 4.17 -5.42
C GLY A 76 -8.62 4.42 -4.38
N GLY A 77 -8.69 5.66 -3.87
CA GLY A 77 -9.71 6.05 -2.90
C GLY A 77 -11.08 6.27 -3.54
N ILE A 78 -12.15 5.89 -2.81
CA ILE A 78 -13.54 6.17 -3.21
C ILE A 78 -14.01 7.43 -2.47
N GLN A 79 -13.96 8.58 -3.14
CA GLN A 79 -14.31 9.87 -2.52
C GLN A 79 -15.79 10.24 -2.66
N LYS A 80 -16.41 9.93 -3.81
CA LYS A 80 -17.81 10.25 -4.12
C LYS A 80 -18.50 8.99 -4.64
N GLU A 81 -18.62 8.89 -5.95
CA GLU A 81 -19.26 7.78 -6.63
C GLU A 81 -18.25 6.73 -7.10
N LEU A 82 -18.67 5.46 -7.08
CA LEU A 82 -17.80 4.34 -7.43
C LEU A 82 -17.33 4.42 -8.89
N ARG A 83 -18.21 4.82 -9.82
CA ARG A 83 -17.88 4.90 -11.25
C ARG A 83 -16.76 5.90 -11.54
N GLY A 84 -16.91 7.15 -11.08
CA GLY A 84 -15.87 8.17 -11.24
C GLY A 84 -14.55 7.80 -10.55
N ALA A 85 -14.62 7.09 -9.41
CA ALA A 85 -13.44 6.57 -8.74
C ALA A 85 -12.73 5.48 -9.58
N ILE A 86 -13.48 4.60 -10.25
CA ILE A 86 -12.93 3.58 -11.16
C ILE A 86 -12.26 4.24 -12.37
N GLU A 87 -12.91 5.19 -13.04
CA GLU A 87 -12.36 5.87 -14.23
C GLU A 87 -11.05 6.62 -13.89
N LYS A 88 -11.03 7.28 -12.73
CA LYS A 88 -9.82 7.95 -12.21
C LYS A 88 -8.73 6.94 -11.85
N PHE A 89 -9.09 5.85 -11.19
CA PHE A 89 -8.15 4.80 -10.81
C PHE A 89 -7.54 4.12 -12.04
N GLU A 90 -8.34 3.81 -13.06
CA GLU A 90 -7.87 3.24 -14.34
C GLU A 90 -6.85 4.17 -15.01
N LYS A 91 -7.13 5.47 -15.05
CA LYS A 91 -6.21 6.46 -15.60
C LYS A 91 -4.88 6.49 -14.84
N GLU A 92 -4.90 6.57 -13.50
CA GLU A 92 -3.68 6.59 -12.69
C GLU A 92 -2.93 5.26 -12.73
N LEU A 93 -3.62 4.12 -12.74
CA LEU A 93 -3.04 2.80 -12.93
C LEU A 93 -2.32 2.71 -14.29
N SER A 94 -2.91 3.29 -15.34
CA SER A 94 -2.25 3.34 -16.67
C SER A 94 -0.92 4.09 -16.62
N TYR A 95 -0.79 5.13 -15.79
CA TYR A 95 0.46 5.86 -15.64
C TYR A 95 1.52 5.02 -14.93
N ARG A 96 1.13 4.32 -13.84
CA ARG A 96 2.02 3.38 -13.14
C ARG A 96 2.53 2.28 -14.06
N ILE A 97 1.63 1.62 -14.79
CA ILE A 97 2.02 0.55 -15.70
C ILE A 97 2.95 1.09 -16.79
N ARG A 98 2.62 2.22 -17.43
CA ARG A 98 3.42 2.76 -18.52
C ARG A 98 4.78 3.30 -18.08
N GLN A 99 4.86 3.98 -16.95
CA GLN A 99 6.06 4.69 -16.51
C GLN A 99 6.95 3.89 -15.58
N ASP A 100 6.41 2.90 -14.87
CA ASP A 100 7.16 2.15 -13.87
C ASP A 100 7.40 0.68 -14.29
N ILE A 101 6.52 0.09 -15.14
CA ILE A 101 6.57 -1.33 -15.53
C ILE A 101 6.98 -1.53 -16.99
N LEU A 102 6.24 -0.94 -17.94
CA LEU A 102 6.43 -1.11 -19.38
C LEU A 102 7.83 -0.66 -19.84
N VAL A 103 8.36 0.40 -19.23
CA VAL A 103 9.70 0.93 -19.54
C VAL A 103 10.85 0.03 -19.07
N LYS A 104 10.57 -1.02 -18.29
CA LYS A 104 11.57 -1.97 -17.82
C LYS A 104 11.67 -3.13 -18.81
N PRO A 105 12.89 -3.64 -19.08
CA PRO A 105 13.09 -4.61 -20.14
C PRO A 105 12.42 -5.96 -19.81
N PHE A 106 11.79 -6.55 -20.82
CA PHE A 106 11.21 -7.90 -20.75
C PHE A 106 10.16 -8.07 -19.64
N THR A 107 9.39 -7.03 -19.28
CA THR A 107 8.34 -7.17 -18.27
C THR A 107 7.05 -7.72 -18.85
N SER A 108 6.26 -8.37 -18.02
CA SER A 108 4.86 -8.71 -18.35
C SER A 108 3.95 -8.53 -17.14
N VAL A 109 2.67 -8.24 -17.39
CA VAL A 109 1.66 -8.01 -16.36
C VAL A 109 0.49 -8.95 -16.56
N PHE A 110 0.11 -9.66 -15.50
CA PHE A 110 -1.02 -10.58 -15.49
C PHE A 110 -2.03 -10.18 -14.42
N ASP A 111 -3.31 -10.46 -14.66
CA ASP A 111 -4.32 -10.36 -13.62
C ASP A 111 -4.09 -11.44 -12.56
N ALA A 112 -4.14 -11.03 -11.30
CA ALA A 112 -3.97 -11.90 -10.14
C ALA A 112 -5.17 -11.83 -9.19
N HIS A 113 -6.29 -11.30 -9.68
CA HIS A 113 -7.50 -11.14 -8.90
C HIS A 113 -8.32 -12.44 -8.89
N PRO A 114 -8.52 -13.11 -7.73
CA PRO A 114 -9.21 -14.41 -7.71
C PRO A 114 -10.74 -14.30 -7.91
N ALA A 115 -11.35 -13.19 -7.48
CA ALA A 115 -12.80 -12.97 -7.56
C ALA A 115 -13.16 -11.50 -7.85
N PRO A 116 -12.87 -10.97 -9.06
CA PRO A 116 -13.03 -9.55 -9.37
C PRO A 116 -14.51 -9.13 -9.37
N LYS A 117 -14.78 -7.89 -8.97
CA LYS A 117 -16.12 -7.26 -9.07
C LYS A 117 -16.37 -6.63 -10.43
N GLY A 118 -15.30 -6.30 -11.14
CA GLY A 118 -15.30 -5.85 -12.52
C GLY A 118 -13.90 -5.91 -13.09
N SER A 119 -13.72 -5.44 -14.31
CA SER A 119 -12.41 -5.43 -14.98
C SER A 119 -12.17 -4.11 -15.70
N LEU A 120 -10.89 -3.74 -15.83
CA LEU A 120 -10.41 -2.62 -16.62
C LEU A 120 -9.82 -3.17 -17.93
N ASP A 121 -10.22 -2.64 -19.10
CA ASP A 121 -9.60 -3.01 -20.39
C ASP A 121 -8.36 -2.15 -20.64
N MET A 122 -7.19 -2.79 -20.70
CA MET A 122 -5.89 -2.12 -20.76
C MET A 122 -5.50 -1.65 -22.16
N MET A 123 -6.30 -1.91 -23.20
CA MET A 123 -5.97 -1.48 -24.56
C MET A 123 -5.83 0.04 -24.65
N LYS A 124 -6.83 0.78 -24.18
CA LYS A 124 -6.85 2.24 -24.30
C LYS A 124 -5.73 2.92 -23.50
N GLY A 125 -5.53 2.46 -22.26
CA GLY A 125 -4.61 3.11 -21.31
C GLY A 125 -3.15 2.68 -21.46
N VAL A 126 -2.89 1.48 -21.98
CA VAL A 126 -1.56 0.87 -22.03
C VAL A 126 -1.24 0.31 -23.41
N GLY A 127 -2.15 -0.44 -24.02
CA GLY A 127 -1.93 -1.10 -25.32
C GLY A 127 -1.49 -0.15 -26.43
N HIS A 128 -2.20 0.97 -26.58
CA HIS A 128 -1.88 1.99 -27.59
C HIS A 128 -0.54 2.73 -27.39
N CYS A 129 0.27 2.37 -26.39
CA CYS A 129 1.70 2.71 -26.41
C CYS A 129 2.43 2.15 -27.64
N GLY A 130 1.85 1.15 -28.30
CA GLY A 130 2.34 0.61 -29.57
C GLY A 130 1.99 1.45 -30.78
N ASP A 131 1.28 2.58 -30.63
CA ASP A 131 0.92 3.50 -31.72
C ASP A 131 0.16 2.83 -32.89
N GLY A 132 -0.69 1.84 -32.57
CA GLY A 132 -1.46 1.07 -33.55
C GLY A 132 -0.73 -0.15 -34.10
N TYR A 133 0.52 -0.37 -33.69
CA TYR A 133 1.28 -1.59 -34.00
C TYR A 133 1.12 -2.68 -32.93
N GLU A 134 0.43 -2.41 -31.82
CA GLU A 134 0.07 -3.43 -30.84
C GLU A 134 -0.93 -4.46 -31.40
N TRP A 135 -0.90 -5.67 -30.86
CA TRP A 135 -1.86 -6.72 -31.21
C TRP A 135 -2.34 -7.47 -29.98
N VAL A 136 -3.36 -8.30 -30.17
CA VAL A 136 -3.89 -9.19 -29.13
C VAL A 136 -3.72 -10.63 -29.57
N GLU A 137 -3.24 -11.47 -28.66
CA GLU A 137 -3.10 -12.91 -28.89
C GLU A 137 -3.47 -13.72 -27.64
N GLU A 138 -3.77 -15.00 -27.84
CA GLU A 138 -3.92 -15.96 -26.75
C GLU A 138 -2.55 -16.53 -26.39
N ARG A 139 -2.09 -16.27 -25.16
CA ARG A 139 -0.79 -16.74 -24.64
C ARG A 139 -0.92 -17.06 -23.15
N PHE A 140 -0.28 -18.13 -22.68
CA PHE A 140 -0.36 -18.57 -21.27
C PHE A 140 -1.79 -18.88 -20.80
N GLY A 141 -2.68 -19.26 -21.73
CA GLY A 141 -4.11 -19.44 -21.46
C GLY A 141 -4.85 -18.13 -21.16
N ARG A 142 -4.30 -16.99 -21.57
CA ARG A 142 -4.80 -15.64 -21.30
C ARG A 142 -4.83 -14.82 -22.59
N LYS A 143 -5.77 -13.88 -22.65
CA LYS A 143 -5.83 -12.89 -23.74
C LYS A 143 -4.88 -11.75 -23.45
N MET A 144 -3.73 -11.74 -24.13
CA MET A 144 -2.64 -10.80 -23.90
C MET A 144 -2.64 -9.69 -24.97
N ILE A 145 -2.40 -8.46 -24.55
CA ILE A 145 -1.99 -7.36 -25.43
C ILE A 145 -0.46 -7.40 -25.51
N VAL A 146 0.06 -7.34 -26.73
CA VAL A 146 1.50 -7.22 -26.98
C VAL A 146 1.79 -5.86 -27.56
N VAL A 147 2.64 -5.10 -26.90
CA VAL A 147 3.06 -3.76 -27.29
C VAL A 147 4.49 -3.85 -27.84
N PRO A 148 4.72 -3.60 -29.14
CA PRO A 148 6.06 -3.61 -29.70
C PRO A 148 6.87 -2.42 -29.16
N LEU A 149 8.12 -2.69 -28.75
CA LEU A 149 9.04 -1.72 -28.15
C LEU A 149 10.46 -1.92 -28.71
N MET A 150 11.37 -0.97 -28.44
CA MET A 150 12.78 -1.04 -28.89
C MET A 150 13.55 -2.24 -28.30
N VAL A 151 13.24 -2.62 -27.06
CA VAL A 151 13.64 -3.91 -26.48
C VAL A 151 12.40 -4.79 -26.57
N PRO A 152 12.45 -5.92 -27.30
CA PRO A 152 11.25 -6.47 -27.92
C PRO A 152 10.17 -6.83 -26.89
N ASN A 153 8.98 -6.32 -27.19
CA ASN A 153 7.65 -6.60 -26.66
C ASN A 153 7.45 -6.47 -25.13
N PHE A 154 6.62 -5.51 -24.73
CA PHE A 154 5.92 -5.54 -23.45
C PHE A 154 4.60 -6.31 -23.60
N GLN A 155 4.20 -7.05 -22.56
CA GLN A 155 2.97 -7.86 -22.58
C GLN A 155 2.11 -7.58 -21.35
N ILE A 156 0.81 -7.43 -21.55
CA ILE A 156 -0.15 -7.22 -20.47
C ILE A 156 -1.45 -7.96 -20.74
N GLU A 157 -1.99 -8.64 -19.75
CA GLU A 157 -3.31 -9.25 -19.86
C GLU A 157 -4.36 -8.17 -20.15
N ARG A 158 -5.20 -8.42 -21.16
CA ARG A 158 -6.09 -7.39 -21.71
C ARG A 158 -7.03 -6.81 -20.65
N ARG A 159 -7.47 -7.64 -19.71
CA ARG A 159 -8.38 -7.24 -18.65
C ARG A 159 -7.74 -7.48 -17.29
N LEU A 160 -7.63 -6.41 -16.50
CA LEU A 160 -7.21 -6.50 -15.10
C LEU A 160 -8.43 -6.40 -14.20
N GLY A 161 -8.58 -7.37 -13.29
CA GLY A 161 -9.67 -7.42 -12.34
C GLY A 161 -9.52 -6.36 -11.26
N TYR A 162 -10.63 -5.72 -10.89
CA TYR A 162 -10.69 -4.84 -9.72
C TYR A 162 -11.76 -5.31 -8.74
N ALA A 163 -11.54 -5.01 -7.46
CA ALA A 163 -12.55 -5.12 -6.42
C ALA A 163 -12.42 -3.97 -5.42
N THR A 164 -13.18 -4.03 -4.34
CA THR A 164 -13.07 -3.07 -3.25
C THR A 164 -12.53 -3.73 -1.99
N GLY A 165 -11.65 -3.01 -1.28
CA GLY A 165 -11.04 -3.48 -0.03
C GLY A 165 -11.01 -2.39 1.05
N VAL A 166 -10.10 -2.55 2.00
CA VAL A 166 -9.91 -1.66 3.15
C VAL A 166 -8.58 -0.93 3.00
N MET A 167 -8.61 0.40 3.02
CA MET A 167 -7.43 1.26 2.90
C MET A 167 -7.16 2.06 4.17
N GLY A 168 -5.89 2.36 4.44
CA GLY A 168 -5.50 3.26 5.52
C GLY A 168 -5.60 2.66 6.93
N GLY A 169 -5.67 1.34 7.05
CA GLY A 169 -5.46 0.70 8.35
C GLY A 169 -4.05 1.02 8.83
N ASN A 170 -3.89 1.35 10.09
CA ASN A 170 -2.62 1.87 10.57
C ASN A 170 -2.35 1.52 12.03
N PHE A 171 -1.09 1.60 12.43
CA PHE A 171 -0.71 1.65 13.83
C PHE A 171 0.54 2.50 14.02
N TRP A 172 0.65 3.10 15.19
CA TRP A 172 1.78 3.89 15.63
C TRP A 172 2.56 3.13 16.69
N TYR A 173 3.88 3.23 16.67
CA TYR A 173 4.73 2.60 17.67
C TYR A 173 5.66 3.62 18.31
N LEU A 174 5.30 4.04 19.52
CA LEU A 174 5.89 5.17 20.21
C LEU A 174 7.25 4.78 20.79
N CYS A 175 8.31 5.46 20.36
CA CYS A 175 9.69 5.06 20.59
C CYS A 175 10.49 6.08 21.42
N LYS A 176 11.41 5.57 22.25
CA LYS A 176 12.41 6.37 22.98
C LYS A 176 13.63 6.75 22.15
N THR A 177 14.00 5.95 21.14
CA THR A 177 15.26 6.10 20.39
C THR A 177 15.07 5.91 18.88
N LYS A 178 15.95 6.50 18.07
CA LYS A 178 16.01 6.27 16.62
C LYS A 178 16.24 4.79 16.27
N LYS A 179 17.04 4.09 17.07
CA LYS A 179 17.29 2.65 16.91
C LYS A 179 16.01 1.84 17.04
N ALA A 180 15.15 2.17 18.01
CA ALA A 180 13.85 1.53 18.19
C ALA A 180 12.94 1.78 16.98
N VAL A 181 12.89 3.00 16.44
CA VAL A 181 12.12 3.35 15.24
C VAL A 181 12.45 2.40 14.07
N MET A 182 13.74 2.28 13.74
CA MET A 182 14.17 1.47 12.60
C MET A 182 14.02 -0.03 12.88
N LYS A 183 14.35 -0.50 14.09
CA LYS A 183 14.30 -1.93 14.42
C LYS A 183 12.86 -2.45 14.50
N ALA A 184 11.96 -1.70 15.13
CA ALA A 184 10.54 -2.07 15.25
C ALA A 184 9.82 -1.98 13.90
N GLY A 185 10.03 -0.89 13.14
CA GLY A 185 9.44 -0.74 11.82
C GLY A 185 9.86 -1.83 10.85
N LYS A 186 11.17 -2.11 10.73
CA LYS A 186 11.67 -3.21 9.86
C LYS A 186 11.11 -4.58 10.27
N LYS A 187 10.96 -4.85 11.56
CA LYS A 187 10.34 -6.09 12.02
C LYS A 187 8.86 -6.17 11.69
N ALA A 188 8.13 -5.06 11.85
CA ALA A 188 6.73 -4.98 11.48
C ALA A 188 6.52 -5.21 9.98
N LEU A 189 7.24 -4.47 9.13
CA LEU A 189 7.14 -4.60 7.67
C LEU A 189 7.40 -6.03 7.20
N LYS A 190 8.46 -6.68 7.72
CA LYS A 190 8.75 -8.10 7.43
C LYS A 190 7.68 -9.09 7.91
N ALA A 191 6.92 -8.75 8.94
CA ALA A 191 5.83 -9.59 9.42
C ALA A 191 4.57 -9.40 8.56
N ILE A 192 4.30 -8.16 8.16
CA ILE A 192 3.20 -7.78 7.27
C ILE A 192 3.37 -8.39 5.88
N GLU A 193 4.59 -8.41 5.33
CA GLU A 193 4.92 -9.03 4.02
C GLU A 193 4.55 -10.53 3.94
N LYS A 194 4.34 -11.19 5.10
CA LYS A 194 3.91 -12.59 5.15
C LYS A 194 2.40 -12.77 5.16
N VAL A 195 1.64 -11.68 5.22
CA VAL A 195 0.18 -11.70 5.27
C VAL A 195 -0.36 -11.51 3.86
N GLU A 196 -0.91 -12.58 3.30
CA GLU A 196 -1.54 -12.53 1.98
C GLU A 196 -2.67 -11.49 1.94
N GLY A 197 -2.74 -10.77 0.82
CA GLY A 197 -3.79 -9.79 0.60
C GLY A 197 -3.60 -8.46 1.33
N ALA A 198 -2.48 -8.24 2.02
CA ALA A 198 -2.16 -6.96 2.65
C ALA A 198 -0.85 -6.38 2.11
N VAL A 199 -0.81 -5.05 1.97
CA VAL A 199 0.37 -4.31 1.54
C VAL A 199 0.62 -3.12 2.46
N ASN A 200 1.89 -2.78 2.67
CA ASN A 200 2.27 -1.48 3.23
C ASN A 200 2.50 -0.49 2.08
N THR A 201 2.11 0.77 2.25
CA THR A 201 2.16 1.76 1.16
C THR A 201 3.15 2.92 1.40
N PHE A 202 3.71 3.03 2.61
CA PHE A 202 4.61 4.12 3.01
C PHE A 202 5.96 3.67 3.59
N ASP A 203 6.21 2.36 3.71
CA ASP A 203 7.21 1.81 4.63
C ASP A 203 7.03 2.36 6.07
N ILE A 204 8.09 2.90 6.67
CA ILE A 204 8.05 3.57 7.98
C ILE A 204 7.69 5.04 7.73
N CYS A 205 6.42 5.38 7.92
CA CYS A 205 5.95 6.74 7.76
C CYS A 205 6.43 7.61 8.95
N SER A 206 7.13 8.70 8.64
CA SER A 206 7.59 9.70 9.62
C SER A 206 6.59 10.82 9.85
N ALA A 207 5.58 10.93 8.98
CA ALA A 207 4.72 12.09 8.83
C ALA A 207 3.25 11.72 8.98
N GLY A 208 2.84 11.37 10.21
CA GLY A 208 1.43 11.27 10.55
C GLY A 208 0.71 12.60 10.30
N SER A 209 -0.44 12.54 9.66
CA SER A 209 -1.22 13.73 9.23
C SER A 209 -2.57 13.81 9.92
N LYS A 210 -3.19 14.99 9.85
CA LYS A 210 -4.56 15.25 10.30
C LYS A 210 -5.32 16.01 9.20
N PRO A 211 -6.64 15.82 9.09
CA PRO A 211 -7.46 16.49 8.08
C PRO A 211 -7.62 17.99 8.36
N ASP A 212 -7.77 18.38 9.64
CA ASP A 212 -7.92 19.78 10.01
C ASP A 212 -6.65 20.56 9.68
N THR A 213 -6.77 21.62 8.88
CA THR A 213 -5.62 22.34 8.36
C THR A 213 -5.92 23.81 8.12
N ASN A 214 -4.91 24.65 8.33
CA ASN A 214 -4.93 26.06 7.93
C ASN A 214 -4.55 26.24 6.45
N PHE A 215 -4.08 25.16 5.80
CA PHE A 215 -3.58 25.14 4.43
C PHE A 215 -4.33 24.05 3.63
N PRO A 216 -5.59 24.27 3.26
CA PRO A 216 -6.41 23.27 2.58
C PRO A 216 -5.89 22.88 1.18
N GLU A 217 -5.13 23.77 0.52
CA GLU A 217 -4.61 23.60 -0.84
C GLU A 217 -3.56 22.49 -0.99
N ILE A 218 -2.88 22.12 0.11
CA ILE A 218 -1.86 21.04 0.12
C ILE A 218 -2.41 19.71 0.65
N GLY A 219 -3.65 19.69 1.15
CA GLY A 219 -4.26 18.52 1.79
C GLY A 219 -3.89 18.36 3.28
N PRO A 220 -3.97 17.13 3.82
CA PRO A 220 -3.71 16.86 5.24
C PRO A 220 -2.32 17.35 5.68
N THR A 221 -2.27 18.08 6.80
CA THR A 221 -1.02 18.61 7.35
C THR A 221 -0.57 17.82 8.57
N THR A 222 0.63 18.12 9.08
CA THR A 222 1.20 17.41 10.24
C THR A 222 0.22 17.31 11.41
N ASN A 223 0.22 16.13 12.04
CA ASN A 223 -0.54 15.87 13.25
C ASN A 223 0.17 16.46 14.49
N HIS A 224 0.22 17.79 14.54
CA HIS A 224 1.02 18.55 15.50
C HIS A 224 0.85 18.19 16.99
N PRO A 225 -0.33 17.76 17.50
CA PRO A 225 -0.44 17.32 18.90
C PRO A 225 0.50 16.16 19.23
N TYR A 226 0.84 15.33 18.24
CA TYR A 226 1.75 14.18 18.36
C TYR A 226 3.19 14.48 17.91
N CYS A 227 3.55 15.73 17.61
CA CYS A 227 4.93 16.09 17.25
C CYS A 227 5.82 16.24 18.50
N PRO A 228 6.85 15.39 18.68
CA PRO A 228 7.71 15.47 19.87
C PRO A 228 8.47 16.80 20.01
N SER A 229 8.81 17.44 18.89
CA SER A 229 9.46 18.75 18.86
C SER A 229 8.58 19.89 19.38
N LEU A 230 7.26 19.76 19.31
CA LEU A 230 6.30 20.78 19.73
C LEU A 230 5.81 20.57 21.16
N LYS A 231 6.25 19.50 21.85
CA LYS A 231 5.76 19.12 23.17
C LYS A 231 5.82 20.25 24.20
N LYS A 232 6.95 20.98 24.27
CA LYS A 232 7.12 22.12 25.21
C LYS A 232 6.21 23.29 24.86
N GLN A 233 6.09 23.61 23.57
CA GLN A 233 5.28 24.72 23.08
C GLN A 233 3.77 24.46 23.27
N LEU A 234 3.32 23.22 23.06
CA LEU A 234 1.91 22.86 23.15
C LEU A 234 1.43 22.62 24.59
N GLY A 235 2.33 22.35 25.54
CA GLY A 235 1.97 22.09 26.93
C GLY A 235 0.93 20.98 27.07
N SER A 236 -0.20 21.27 27.72
CA SER A 236 -1.31 20.34 27.92
C SER A 236 -2.01 19.90 26.63
N LYS A 237 -1.84 20.64 25.52
CA LYS A 237 -2.39 20.25 24.20
C LYS A 237 -1.56 19.17 23.51
N SER A 238 -0.34 18.89 23.99
CA SER A 238 0.48 17.82 23.42
C SER A 238 -0.07 16.46 23.85
N LYS A 239 -0.21 15.56 22.88
CA LYS A 239 -0.57 14.15 23.08
C LYS A 239 0.66 13.23 23.10
N VAL A 240 1.87 13.78 23.13
CA VAL A 240 3.11 12.98 23.16
C VAL A 240 3.39 12.50 24.59
N PRO A 241 3.37 11.17 24.87
CA PRO A 241 3.61 10.65 26.22
C PRO A 241 5.00 11.00 26.78
N ALA A 242 5.16 10.92 28.10
CA ALA A 242 6.44 11.11 28.75
C ALA A 242 7.50 10.11 28.22
N GLY A 243 8.73 10.58 27.99
CA GLY A 243 9.85 9.76 27.50
C GLY A 243 9.79 9.36 26.01
N VAL A 244 8.69 9.60 25.30
CA VAL A 244 8.57 9.33 23.86
C VAL A 244 9.25 10.44 23.05
N LYS A 245 10.08 10.05 22.09
CA LYS A 245 10.83 10.97 21.21
C LYS A 245 10.48 10.80 19.73
N TYR A 246 9.87 9.67 19.35
CA TYR A 246 9.53 9.35 17.96
C TYR A 246 8.19 8.61 17.91
N ILE A 247 7.33 8.96 16.95
CA ILE A 247 6.02 8.32 16.72
C ILE A 247 5.89 8.00 15.23
N PRO A 248 6.61 6.98 14.74
CA PRO A 248 6.42 6.45 13.39
C PRO A 248 5.07 5.74 13.24
N GLU A 249 4.59 5.72 12.01
CA GLU A 249 3.35 5.08 11.59
C GLU A 249 3.63 4.01 10.53
N ILE A 250 2.90 2.90 10.59
CA ILE A 250 2.80 1.94 9.48
C ILE A 250 1.38 2.04 8.93
N VAL A 251 1.25 2.28 7.63
CA VAL A 251 -0.02 2.35 6.91
C VAL A 251 -0.16 1.15 5.99
N LEU A 252 -1.34 0.54 6.01
CA LEU A 252 -1.68 -0.70 5.33
C LEU A 252 -2.94 -0.52 4.49
N ASN A 253 -2.94 -1.21 3.35
CA ASN A 253 -4.14 -1.51 2.59
C ASN A 253 -4.30 -3.03 2.52
N ALA A 254 -5.53 -3.52 2.51
CA ALA A 254 -5.79 -4.95 2.43
C ALA A 254 -7.09 -5.26 1.69
N ILE A 255 -7.09 -6.40 0.99
CA ILE A 255 -8.21 -6.87 0.16
C ILE A 255 -9.48 -7.15 0.97
N SER A 256 -9.36 -7.36 2.28
CA SER A 256 -10.48 -7.60 3.20
C SER A 256 -10.22 -7.06 4.61
N VAL A 257 -11.27 -6.97 5.42
CA VAL A 257 -11.15 -6.61 6.85
C VAL A 257 -10.32 -7.65 7.61
N ASP A 258 -10.46 -8.93 7.29
CA ASP A 258 -9.69 -9.99 7.96
C ASP A 258 -8.21 -9.92 7.60
N ALA A 259 -7.87 -9.71 6.32
CA ALA A 259 -6.49 -9.50 5.90
C ALA A 259 -5.89 -8.25 6.59
N MET A 260 -6.67 -7.18 6.73
CA MET A 260 -6.27 -5.98 7.47
C MET A 260 -5.98 -6.29 8.95
N LYS A 261 -6.90 -6.97 9.64
CA LYS A 261 -6.74 -7.35 11.05
C LYS A 261 -5.51 -8.23 11.24
N ASN A 262 -5.29 -9.21 10.36
CA ASN A 262 -4.14 -10.10 10.40
C ASN A 262 -2.82 -9.35 10.19
N ALA A 263 -2.76 -8.43 9.22
CA ALA A 263 -1.58 -7.62 8.95
C ALA A 263 -1.25 -6.67 10.11
N MET A 264 -2.26 -5.98 10.66
CA MET A 264 -2.10 -5.14 11.84
C MET A 264 -1.63 -5.96 13.05
N LYS A 265 -2.26 -7.11 13.32
CA LYS A 265 -1.86 -8.02 14.41
C LYS A 265 -0.39 -8.43 14.30
N ALA A 266 0.03 -8.89 13.11
CA ALA A 266 1.40 -9.33 12.85
C ALA A 266 2.43 -8.20 13.00
N GLY A 267 2.12 -7.02 12.45
CA GLY A 267 2.95 -5.82 12.56
C GLY A 267 3.11 -5.35 14.01
N ILE A 268 1.99 -5.26 14.75
CA ILE A 268 1.94 -4.82 16.15
C ILE A 268 2.71 -5.78 17.05
N GLN A 269 2.50 -7.11 16.93
CA GLN A 269 3.23 -8.11 17.74
C GLN A 269 4.73 -8.00 17.53
N SER A 270 5.14 -7.80 16.28
CA SER A 270 6.55 -7.69 15.91
C SER A 270 7.17 -6.41 16.45
N ALA A 271 6.49 -5.26 16.31
CA ALA A 271 6.95 -3.97 16.80
C ALA A 271 7.01 -3.91 18.34
N ARG A 272 5.95 -4.34 19.04
CA ARG A 272 5.84 -4.22 20.51
C ARG A 272 6.85 -5.04 21.30
N SER A 273 7.52 -5.98 20.64
CA SER A 273 8.58 -6.82 21.21
C SER A 273 9.96 -6.13 21.22
N VAL A 274 10.08 -4.95 20.61
CA VAL A 274 11.36 -4.27 20.45
C VAL A 274 11.62 -3.33 21.61
N GLU A 275 12.78 -3.52 22.26
CA GLU A 275 13.28 -2.61 23.29
C GLU A 275 13.30 -1.15 22.80
N GLY A 276 12.73 -0.27 23.63
CA GLY A 276 12.61 1.15 23.32
C GLY A 276 11.30 1.55 22.67
N VAL A 277 10.43 0.59 22.29
CA VAL A 277 9.00 0.83 22.02
C VAL A 277 8.26 0.85 23.36
N VAL A 278 7.47 1.90 23.59
CA VAL A 278 6.80 2.17 24.87
C VAL A 278 5.33 1.82 24.80
N LYS A 279 4.69 2.18 23.68
CA LYS A 279 3.25 2.05 23.48
C LYS A 279 2.95 1.83 22.00
N ILE A 280 1.93 1.05 21.73
CA ILE A 280 1.29 0.93 20.42
C ILE A 280 -0.02 1.71 20.48
N SER A 281 -0.27 2.49 19.44
CA SER A 281 -1.50 3.28 19.26
C SER A 281 -1.95 3.20 17.80
N ALA A 282 -2.97 3.96 17.42
CA ALA A 282 -3.44 4.09 16.04
C ALA A 282 -4.09 5.45 15.80
N GLY A 283 -4.02 5.89 14.55
CA GLY A 283 -4.68 7.08 14.03
C GLY A 283 -6.15 6.82 13.71
N ASN A 284 -7.00 7.70 14.21
CA ASN A 284 -8.41 7.81 13.84
C ASN A 284 -8.85 9.27 13.81
N TYR A 285 -10.05 9.50 13.29
CA TYR A 285 -10.66 10.80 13.02
C TYR A 285 -11.97 10.98 13.80
N GLY A 286 -12.06 10.33 14.96
CA GLY A 286 -13.26 10.33 15.80
C GLY A 286 -14.42 9.50 15.24
N GLY A 287 -14.18 8.68 14.21
CA GLY A 287 -15.21 7.86 13.56
C GLY A 287 -16.06 8.63 12.56
N ASN A 288 -15.62 9.80 12.13
CA ASN A 288 -16.38 10.72 11.27
C ASN A 288 -16.02 10.60 9.78
N LEU A 289 -14.93 9.93 9.44
CA LEU A 289 -14.39 9.90 8.07
C LEU A 289 -14.39 8.49 7.46
N GLY A 290 -13.80 7.53 8.16
CA GLY A 290 -13.63 6.16 7.70
C GLY A 290 -14.80 5.28 8.09
N LYS A 291 -15.14 4.34 7.20
CA LYS A 291 -16.20 3.36 7.41
C LYS A 291 -15.81 2.30 8.44
N TYR A 292 -14.53 1.94 8.48
CA TYR A 292 -14.04 0.80 9.27
C TYR A 292 -13.32 1.30 10.51
N LYS A 293 -13.65 0.69 11.66
CA LYS A 293 -12.96 0.90 12.94
C LYS A 293 -12.29 -0.41 13.33
N ILE A 294 -10.96 -0.43 13.34
CA ILE A 294 -10.17 -1.62 13.64
C ILE A 294 -9.60 -1.44 15.05
N HIS A 295 -10.34 -1.93 16.05
CA HIS A 295 -9.97 -1.82 17.46
C HIS A 295 -8.73 -2.65 17.77
N LEU A 296 -7.71 -2.02 18.36
CA LEU A 296 -6.41 -2.67 18.59
C LEU A 296 -6.49 -3.82 19.58
N ASN A 297 -7.35 -3.69 20.60
CA ASN A 297 -7.54 -4.71 21.62
C ASN A 297 -8.26 -5.96 21.09
N GLU A 298 -9.09 -5.82 20.05
CA GLU A 298 -9.78 -6.96 19.41
C GLU A 298 -8.86 -7.77 18.48
N LEU A 299 -7.62 -7.34 18.27
CA LEU A 299 -6.66 -8.07 17.45
C LEU A 299 -6.00 -9.24 18.21
N PHE A 300 -6.13 -9.31 19.54
CA PHE A 300 -5.33 -10.21 20.39
C PHE A 300 -6.14 -11.25 21.12
#